data_AF-A0A1N6GL43-F1
#
_entry.id   AF-A0A1N6GL43-F1
#
_cell.length_a   1.000
_cell.length_b   1.000
_cell.length_c   1.000
_cell.angle_alpha   90.00
_cell.angle_beta   90.00
_cell.angle_gamma   90.00
#
_symmetry.space_group_name_H-M   'P 1'
#
loop_
_entity.id
_entity.type
_entity.pdbx_description
1 polymer ?
#
loop_
_entity_poly.entity_id
_entity_poly.type
_entity_poly.pdbx_seq_one_letter_code
_entity_poly.pdbx_strand_id
1 'polypeptide(L)'
;MLLSVLFFIFSLLLIYAAYFFYTGKAVVLLPNTSKEIPSKKMTFFKLYGALFFIGGLGSLILVFFHPNWLAFSVLLFVMLTMLFFIFNLNKRM
;
A
#
# COMPACT_ATOMS: atom_id res chain seq x y z
N MET A 1 7.18 -2.57 -24.05
CA MET A 1 5.71 -2.43 -24.06
C MET A 1 5.03 -3.27 -22.99
N LEU A 2 5.17 -4.60 -22.99
CA LEU A 2 4.57 -5.46 -21.96
C LEU A 2 4.96 -5.06 -20.52
N LEU A 3 6.24 -4.77 -20.30
CA LEU A 3 6.76 -4.35 -18.99
C LEU A 3 6.13 -3.03 -18.49
N SER A 4 5.93 -2.06 -19.38
CA SER A 4 5.31 -0.77 -19.07
C SER A 4 3.84 -0.95 -18.69
N VAL A 5 3.12 -1.83 -19.40
CA VAL A 5 1.73 -2.21 -19.06
C VAL A 5 1.69 -2.88 -17.68
N LEU A 6 2.67 -3.73 -17.38
CA LEU A 6 2.76 -4.39 -16.07
C LEU A 6 2.98 -3.39 -14.94
N PHE A 7 3.90 -2.43 -15.11
CA PHE A 7 4.13 -1.35 -14.14
C PHE A 7 2.92 -0.41 -14.00
N PHE A 8 2.17 -0.20 -15.08
CA PHE A 8 0.96 0.60 -15.04
C PHE A 8 -0.14 -0.09 -14.23
N ILE A 9 -0.40 -1.39 -14.49
CA ILE A 9 -1.34 -2.19 -13.71
C ILE A 9 -0.91 -2.25 -12.23
N PHE A 10 0.38 -2.45 -11.98
CA PHE A 10 0.92 -2.51 -10.62
C PHE A 10 0.76 -1.16 -9.89
N SER A 11 1.04 -0.04 -10.56
CA SER A 11 0.81 1.30 -10.03
C SER A 11 -0.67 1.54 -9.70
N LEU A 12 -1.59 1.16 -10.60
CA LEU A 12 -3.03 1.26 -10.35
C LEU A 12 -3.46 0.44 -9.13
N LEU A 13 -2.96 -0.79 -8.99
CA LEU A 13 -3.25 -1.64 -7.83
C LEU A 13 -2.75 -1.01 -6.53
N LEU A 14 -1.54 -0.45 -6.51
CA LEU A 14 -0.97 0.21 -5.34
C LEU A 14 -1.74 1.48 -4.96
N ILE A 15 -2.12 2.30 -5.94
CA ILE A 15 -2.91 3.52 -5.72
C ILE A 15 -4.31 3.14 -5.22
N TYR A 16 -4.93 2.10 -5.79
CA TYR A 16 -6.22 1.62 -5.33
C TYR A 16 -6.15 1.04 -3.91
N ALA A 17 -5.10 0.28 -3.59
CA ALA A 17 -4.85 -0.20 -2.23
C ALA A 17 -4.68 0.99 -1.27
N ALA A 18 -3.89 2.00 -1.66
CA ALA A 18 -3.73 3.22 -0.88
C ALA A 18 -5.08 3.91 -0.59
N TYR A 19 -5.93 4.04 -1.61
CA TYR A 19 -7.28 4.58 -1.47
C TYR A 19 -8.14 3.73 -0.52
N PHE A 20 -8.10 2.41 -0.62
CA PHE A 20 -8.82 1.48 0.25
C PHE A 20 -8.40 1.65 1.73
N PHE A 21 -7.10 1.81 1.99
CA PHE A 21 -6.58 2.07 3.33
C PHE A 21 -6.92 3.47 3.84
N TYR A 22 -6.85 4.49 2.98
CA TYR A 22 -7.10 5.89 3.35
C TYR A 22 -8.57 6.16 3.67
N THR A 23 -9.49 5.55 2.91
CA THR A 23 -10.95 5.65 3.14
C THR A 23 -11.43 4.87 4.36
N GLY A 24 -10.54 4.16 5.06
CA GLY A 24 -10.89 3.40 6.26
C GLY A 24 -11.70 2.14 5.98
N LYS A 25 -11.90 1.76 4.71
CA LYS A 25 -12.56 0.50 4.35
C LYS A 25 -11.79 -0.72 4.86
N ALA A 26 -10.48 -0.59 5.06
CA ALA A 26 -9.64 -1.62 5.67
C ALA A 26 -10.00 -1.96 7.13
N VAL A 27 -10.87 -1.19 7.80
CA VAL A 27 -11.37 -1.52 9.14
C VAL A 27 -12.11 -2.85 9.17
N VAL A 28 -12.69 -3.31 8.05
CA VAL A 28 -13.30 -4.65 7.93
C VAL A 28 -12.33 -5.80 8.23
N LEU A 29 -11.01 -5.55 8.17
CA LEU A 29 -9.99 -6.54 8.51
C LEU A 29 -9.83 -6.74 10.01
N LEU A 30 -10.49 -5.95 10.86
CA LEU A 30 -10.43 -6.07 12.32
C LEU A 30 -11.71 -6.75 12.85
N PRO A 31 -11.61 -7.90 13.54
CA PRO A 31 -12.77 -8.71 13.94
C PRO A 31 -13.64 -8.07 15.03
N ASN A 32 -13.14 -7.10 15.80
CA ASN A 32 -13.86 -6.45 16.90
C ASN A 32 -14.19 -4.99 16.56
N THR A 33 -15.30 -4.76 15.88
CA THR A 33 -15.86 -3.41 15.67
C THR A 33 -16.79 -3.06 16.84
N SER A 34 -16.23 -2.71 18.00
CA SER A 34 -16.97 -1.91 18.97
C SER A 34 -17.21 -0.53 18.37
N LYS A 35 -18.37 0.07 18.62
CA LYS A 35 -18.95 1.26 17.95
C LYS A 35 -18.12 2.54 18.04
N GLU A 36 -16.96 2.50 18.66
CA GLU A 36 -15.98 3.57 18.69
C GLU A 36 -14.70 3.06 18.03
N ILE A 37 -14.44 3.44 16.78
CA ILE A 37 -13.15 3.20 16.15
C ILE A 37 -12.16 4.15 16.83
N PRO A 38 -11.25 3.68 17.70
CA PRO A 38 -10.29 4.59 18.31
C PRO A 38 -9.46 5.22 17.18
N SER A 39 -9.32 6.55 17.21
CA SER A 39 -8.58 7.36 16.22
C SER A 39 -7.22 6.73 15.83
N LYS A 40 -6.57 6.05 16.78
CA LYS A 40 -5.30 5.33 16.62
C LYS A 40 -5.32 4.16 15.62
N LYS A 41 -6.47 3.49 15.40
CA LYS A 41 -6.62 2.43 14.38
C LYS A 41 -6.78 3.04 12.97
N MET A 42 -7.44 4.18 12.87
CA MET A 42 -7.62 4.90 11.61
C MET A 42 -6.30 5.56 11.14
N THR A 43 -5.51 6.10 12.06
CA THR A 43 -4.14 6.60 11.76
C THR A 43 -3.22 5.50 11.25
N PHE A 44 -3.34 4.28 11.81
CA PHE A 44 -2.57 3.12 11.34
C PHE A 44 -2.84 2.83 9.86
N PHE A 45 -4.10 2.64 9.46
CA PHE A 45 -4.41 2.37 8.05
C PHE A 45 -4.04 3.54 7.14
N LYS A 46 -4.25 4.80 7.56
CA LYS A 46 -3.84 5.97 6.78
C LYS A 46 -2.33 6.02 6.51
N LEU A 47 -1.50 5.63 7.48
CA LEU A 47 -0.05 5.58 7.32
C LEU A 47 0.35 4.57 6.23
N TYR A 48 -0.20 3.35 6.29
CA TYR A 48 0.07 2.35 5.24
C TYR A 48 -0.51 2.76 3.89
N GLY A 49 -1.68 3.40 3.87
CA GLY A 49 -2.22 3.99 2.65
C GLY A 49 -1.27 5.01 2.02
N ALA A 50 -0.67 5.90 2.81
CA ALA A 50 0.33 6.84 2.32
C ALA A 50 1.59 6.14 1.78
N LEU A 51 2.07 5.08 2.45
CA LEU A 51 3.22 4.29 1.97
C LEU A 51 2.90 3.61 0.63
N PHE A 52 1.74 2.95 0.50
CA PHE A 52 1.32 2.34 -0.77
C PHE A 52 1.14 3.38 -1.87
N PHE A 53 0.67 4.59 -1.55
CA PHE A 53 0.55 5.68 -2.52
C PHE A 53 1.92 6.12 -3.05
N ILE A 54 2.90 6.31 -2.17
CA ILE A 54 4.28 6.62 -2.56
C ILE A 54 4.86 5.52 -3.45
N GLY A 55 4.64 4.24 -3.09
CA GLY A 55 5.04 3.10 -3.92
C GLY A 55 4.35 3.09 -5.28
N GLY A 56 3.06 3.43 -5.33
CA GLY A 56 2.27 3.55 -6.56
C GLY A 56 2.78 4.66 -7.48
N LEU A 57 3.11 5.83 -6.93
CA LEU A 57 3.74 6.93 -7.68
C LEU A 57 5.12 6.54 -8.21
N GLY A 58 5.95 5.88 -7.40
CA GLY A 58 7.24 5.34 -7.83
C GLY A 58 7.08 4.33 -8.98
N SER A 59 6.07 3.46 -8.91
CA SER A 59 5.73 2.54 -10.00
C SER A 59 5.17 3.24 -11.24
N LEU A 60 4.56 4.41 -11.10
CA LEU A 60 4.04 5.18 -12.23
C LEU A 60 5.20 5.76 -13.06
N ILE A 61 6.28 6.19 -12.41
CA ILE A 61 7.52 6.62 -13.08
C ILE A 61 8.11 5.46 -13.91
N LEU A 62 8.02 4.24 -13.37
CA LEU A 62 8.50 3.02 -14.03
C LEU A 62 7.76 2.66 -15.33
N VAL A 63 6.59 3.25 -15.58
CA VAL A 63 5.85 3.08 -16.84
C VAL A 63 6.60 3.72 -18.01
N PHE A 64 7.24 4.87 -17.76
CA PHE A 64 7.95 5.64 -18.79
C PHE A 64 9.44 5.31 -18.82
N PHE A 65 10.07 5.22 -17.64
CA PHE A 65 11.50 4.96 -17.50
C PHE A 65 11.72 3.70 -16.69
N HIS A 66 12.44 2.72 -17.22
CA HIS A 66 12.59 1.40 -16.60
C HIS A 66 14.01 1.16 -16.05
N PRO A 67 14.63 2.06 -15.26
CA PRO A 67 15.92 1.76 -14.67
C PRO A 67 15.75 0.62 -13.67
N ASN A 68 16.49 -0.48 -13.90
CA ASN A 68 16.41 -1.70 -13.10
C ASN A 68 16.53 -1.42 -11.60
N TRP A 69 17.42 -0.50 -11.22
CA TRP A 69 17.62 -0.14 -9.81
C TRP A 69 16.36 0.44 -9.16
N LEU A 70 15.64 1.33 -9.85
CA LEU A 70 14.39 1.90 -9.34
C LEU A 70 13.31 0.82 -9.22
N ALA A 71 13.22 -0.09 -10.19
CA ALA A 71 12.26 -1.21 -10.13
C ALA A 71 12.50 -2.08 -8.89
N PHE A 72 13.76 -2.46 -8.63
CA PHE A 72 14.12 -3.22 -7.43
C PHE A 72 13.85 -2.44 -6.14
N SER A 73 14.16 -1.14 -6.10
CA SER A 73 13.89 -0.30 -4.93
C SER A 73 12.39 -0.19 -4.63
N VAL A 74 11.55 0.02 -5.65
CA VAL A 74 10.09 0.08 -5.49
C VAL A 74 9.54 -1.27 -5.02
N LEU A 75 9.97 -2.37 -5.63
CA LEU A 75 9.54 -3.71 -5.22
C LEU A 75 9.94 -4.02 -3.77
N LEU A 76 11.19 -3.77 -3.41
CA LEU A 76 11.68 -3.98 -2.05
C LEU A 76 10.89 -3.14 -1.04
N PHE A 77 10.63 -1.87 -1.37
CA PHE A 77 9.85 -0.96 -0.54
C PHE A 77 8.41 -1.47 -0.33
N VAL A 78 7.72 -1.88 -1.40
CA VAL A 78 6.36 -2.41 -1.32
C VAL A 78 6.34 -3.70 -0.49
N MET A 79 7.30 -4.59 -0.71
CA MET A 79 7.42 -5.85 0.02
C MET A 79 7.61 -5.61 1.53
N LEU A 80 8.55 -4.74 1.91
CA LEU A 80 8.76 -4.38 3.32
C LEU A 80 7.52 -3.73 3.94
N THR A 81 6.86 -2.83 3.21
CA THR A 81 5.62 -2.18 3.65
C THR A 81 4.52 -3.21 3.93
N MET A 82 4.33 -4.18 3.03
CA MET A 82 3.40 -5.31 3.19
C MET A 82 3.75 -6.16 4.42
N LEU A 83 5.03 -6.50 4.60
CA LEU A 83 5.49 -7.35 5.70
C LEU A 83 5.27 -6.66 7.05
N PHE A 84 5.65 -5.38 7.16
CA PHE A 84 5.36 -4.57 8.34
C PHE A 84 3.87 -4.39 8.59
N PHE A 85 3.07 -4.24 7.54
CA PHE A 85 1.62 -4.17 7.65
C PHE A 85 1.06 -5.45 8.28
N ILE A 86 1.41 -6.61 7.74
CA ILE A 86 0.94 -7.92 8.24
C ILE A 86 1.38 -8.14 9.68
N PHE A 87 2.66 -7.90 10.00
CA PHE A 87 3.18 -8.06 11.37
C PHE A 87 2.44 -7.17 12.37
N ASN A 88 2.22 -5.90 12.02
CA ASN A 88 1.50 -4.98 12.90
C ASN A 88 0.00 -5.25 12.97
N LEU A 89 -0.59 -5.78 11.90
CA LEU A 89 -1.99 -6.23 11.89
C LEU A 89 -2.16 -7.42 12.83
N ASN A 90 -1.27 -8.42 12.74
CA ASN A 90 -1.26 -9.59 13.62
C ASN A 90 -1.06 -9.21 15.10
N LYS A 91 -0.22 -8.21 15.40
CA LYS A 91 -0.05 -7.69 16.77
C LYS A 91 -1.30 -6.97 17.31
N ARG A 92 -2.21 -6.52 16.45
CA ARG A 92 -3.41 -5.73 16.80
C ARG A 92 -4.70 -6.56 16.79
N MET A 93 -4.68 -7.76 16.20
CA MET A 93 -5.71 -8.78 16.31
C MET A 93 -5.59 -9.48 17.67
#